data_AF-A0A109QWW4-F1
#
_entry.id   AF-A0A109QWW4-F1
#
_cell.length_a   1.000
_cell.length_b   1.000
_cell.length_c   1.000
_cell.angle_alpha   90.00
_cell.angle_beta   90.00
_cell.angle_gamma   90.00
#
_symmetry.space_group_name_H-M   'P 1'
#
loop_
_entity.id
_entity.type
_entity.pdbx_description
1 polymer ?
#
loop_
_entity_poly.entity_id
_entity_poly.type
_entity_poly.pdbx_seq_one_letter_code
_entity_poly.pdbx_strand_id
1 'polypeptide(L)'
;MARPTDSPASVVLVGGHESANGADLLPFLDQLPATQVSASGRALSNTVSRLLSAPEGAPVVVVPITFGRNPTMVADAAKTLSWLAPLHPGRLALAADFGTLDHLTAWLRAAAVEVRRRSPEAAMLIAAEAANPFDDAELHRIAHLVRTHGAGNEVEAVAVAGQGDLLASLQRLRLLGHPEAVVVPAGFQRSSTVPFGDGDFAGAAFYGPLVSEQAVLRVIRDRVADAVHGLRHGDDGITAGLAADHGHGYAHSHAFDATEGAGHTHTHSHGDGRGVAHTHDHSETGHHHPEAAGGSHPEMSLTHTQ
;
A
#
# COMPACT_ATOMS: atom_id res chain seq x y z
N MET A 1 -37.82 -31.45 -15.59
CA MET A 1 -36.66 -30.62 -16.00
C MET A 1 -36.05 -30.03 -14.73
N ALA A 2 -34.96 -30.61 -14.25
CA ALA A 2 -34.20 -30.04 -13.15
C ALA A 2 -33.50 -28.77 -13.66
N ARG A 3 -33.59 -27.65 -12.91
CA ARG A 3 -32.74 -26.49 -13.15
C ARG A 3 -31.28 -26.96 -13.13
N PRO A 4 -30.40 -26.50 -14.03
CA PRO A 4 -28.98 -26.66 -13.81
C PRO A 4 -28.68 -26.02 -12.45
N THR A 5 -28.21 -26.83 -11.51
CA THR A 5 -27.66 -26.35 -10.25
C THR A 5 -26.44 -25.53 -10.64
N ASP A 6 -26.55 -24.21 -10.60
CA ASP A 6 -25.41 -23.31 -10.76
C ASP A 6 -24.34 -23.76 -9.77
N SER A 7 -23.27 -24.38 -10.27
CA SER A 7 -22.12 -24.68 -9.44
C SER A 7 -21.60 -23.34 -8.86
N PRO A 8 -21.44 -23.24 -7.54
CA PRO A 8 -20.98 -21.99 -6.93
C PRO A 8 -19.63 -21.60 -7.52
N ALA A 9 -19.47 -20.32 -7.83
CA ALA A 9 -18.21 -19.79 -8.37
C ALA A 9 -17.03 -20.14 -7.45
N SER A 10 -15.89 -20.47 -8.05
CA SER A 10 -14.63 -20.56 -7.30
C SER A 10 -14.12 -19.15 -7.03
N VAL A 11 -13.72 -18.86 -5.80
CA VAL A 11 -13.32 -17.51 -5.39
C VAL A 11 -11.81 -17.47 -5.12
N VAL A 12 -11.14 -16.43 -5.59
CA VAL A 12 -9.75 -16.14 -5.26
C VAL A 12 -9.68 -14.76 -4.61
N LEU A 13 -9.38 -14.72 -3.32
CA LEU A 13 -9.10 -13.48 -2.60
C LEU A 13 -7.65 -13.07 -2.87
N VAL A 14 -7.45 -11.89 -3.45
CA VAL A 14 -6.11 -11.38 -3.75
C VAL A 14 -5.72 -10.36 -2.70
N GLY A 15 -4.70 -10.71 -1.91
CA GLY A 15 -4.19 -9.86 -0.83
C GLY A 15 -2.89 -9.16 -1.20
N GLY A 16 -2.75 -7.91 -0.74
CA GLY A 16 -1.53 -7.11 -0.83
C GLY A 16 -1.05 -6.67 0.56
N HIS A 17 -0.28 -5.58 0.62
CA HIS A 17 0.30 -5.03 1.87
C HIS A 17 -0.73 -4.75 2.98
N GLU A 18 -1.98 -4.44 2.64
CA GLU A 18 -3.03 -4.23 3.64
C GLU A 18 -3.47 -5.51 4.37
N SER A 19 -3.06 -6.68 3.89
CA SER A 19 -3.48 -8.00 4.42
C SER A 19 -2.30 -8.95 4.62
N ALA A 20 -1.07 -8.40 4.75
CA ALA A 20 0.18 -9.16 4.78
C ALA A 20 0.26 -10.18 3.62
N ASN A 21 -0.01 -9.70 2.39
CA ASN A 21 -0.07 -10.51 1.16
C ASN A 21 -1.05 -11.68 1.24
N GLY A 22 -2.16 -11.49 1.99
CA GLY A 22 -3.23 -12.47 2.17
C GLY A 22 -3.15 -13.30 3.45
N ALA A 23 -2.08 -13.19 4.24
CA ALA A 23 -1.97 -13.95 5.50
C ALA A 23 -3.12 -13.63 6.48
N ASP A 24 -3.56 -12.37 6.53
CA ASP A 24 -4.70 -11.95 7.38
C ASP A 24 -6.05 -12.52 6.94
N LEU A 25 -6.12 -13.10 5.73
CA LEU A 25 -7.35 -13.60 5.13
C LEU A 25 -7.59 -15.10 5.37
N LEU A 26 -6.54 -15.83 5.74
CA LEU A 26 -6.61 -17.28 5.96
C LEU A 26 -7.71 -17.69 6.96
N PRO A 27 -7.95 -16.97 8.08
CA PRO A 27 -9.01 -17.34 9.02
C PRO A 27 -10.43 -17.29 8.45
N PHE A 28 -10.67 -16.61 7.31
CA PHE A 28 -12.01 -16.53 6.71
C PHE A 28 -12.32 -17.73 5.81
N LEU A 29 -11.33 -18.54 5.42
CA LEU A 29 -11.50 -19.63 4.46
C LEU A 29 -12.49 -20.69 4.93
N ASP A 30 -12.54 -20.98 6.23
CA ASP A 30 -13.49 -21.95 6.80
C ASP A 30 -14.96 -21.55 6.61
N GLN A 31 -15.22 -20.25 6.39
CA GLN A 31 -16.56 -19.68 6.22
C GLN A 31 -16.85 -19.23 4.77
N LEU A 32 -15.90 -19.44 3.87
CA LEU A 32 -15.96 -19.08 2.46
C LEU A 32 -15.71 -20.34 1.61
N PRO A 33 -16.77 -21.10 1.25
CA PRO A 33 -16.60 -22.33 0.49
C PRO A 33 -15.97 -22.04 -0.88
N ALA A 34 -15.20 -22.99 -1.40
CA ALA A 34 -14.52 -22.89 -2.71
C ALA A 34 -13.63 -21.64 -2.87
N THR A 35 -13.11 -21.11 -1.76
CA THR A 35 -12.28 -19.90 -1.73
C THR A 35 -10.82 -20.24 -1.50
N GLN A 36 -9.94 -19.56 -2.23
CA GLN A 36 -8.49 -19.61 -2.05
C GLN A 36 -7.95 -18.19 -1.84
N VAL A 37 -6.85 -18.06 -1.12
CA VAL A 37 -6.10 -16.80 -1.01
C VAL A 37 -4.89 -16.86 -1.94
N SER A 38 -4.57 -15.74 -2.58
CA SER A 38 -3.38 -15.59 -3.39
C SER A 38 -2.77 -14.21 -3.22
N ALA A 39 -1.45 -14.10 -3.37
CA ALA A 39 -0.82 -12.83 -3.69
C ALA A 39 -1.00 -12.51 -5.19
N SER A 40 -0.78 -11.25 -5.58
CA SER A 40 -0.82 -10.85 -6.99
C SER A 40 0.29 -11.51 -7.84
N GLY A 41 0.24 -11.30 -9.16
CA GLY A 41 1.27 -11.79 -10.09
C GLY A 41 1.24 -13.30 -10.34
N ARG A 42 2.41 -13.96 -10.27
CA ARG A 42 2.55 -15.37 -10.66
C ARG A 42 1.72 -16.32 -9.79
N ALA A 43 1.60 -16.05 -8.49
CA ALA A 43 0.80 -16.87 -7.58
C ALA A 43 -0.68 -16.86 -7.99
N LEU A 44 -1.21 -15.68 -8.31
CA LEU A 44 -2.55 -15.50 -8.85
C LEU A 44 -2.73 -16.24 -10.18
N SER A 45 -1.82 -16.02 -11.14
CA SER A 45 -1.88 -16.66 -12.46
C SER A 45 -1.95 -18.19 -12.37
N ASN A 46 -1.09 -18.80 -11.54
CA ASN A 46 -1.08 -20.25 -11.31
C ASN A 46 -2.39 -20.74 -10.68
N THR A 47 -2.90 -20.00 -9.69
CA THR A 47 -4.13 -20.35 -8.97
C THR A 47 -5.35 -20.30 -9.88
N VAL A 48 -5.50 -19.22 -10.63
CA VAL A 48 -6.61 -19.02 -11.57
C VAL A 48 -6.54 -20.03 -12.72
N SER A 49 -5.36 -20.26 -13.31
CA SER A 49 -5.18 -21.23 -14.39
C SER A 49 -5.56 -22.66 -13.96
N ARG A 50 -5.19 -23.05 -12.73
CA ARG A 50 -5.57 -24.34 -12.14
C ARG A 50 -7.09 -24.47 -12.00
N LEU A 51 -7.76 -23.43 -11.49
CA LEU A 51 -9.22 -23.41 -11.36
C LEU A 51 -9.95 -23.43 -12.71
N LEU A 52 -9.42 -22.72 -13.70
CA LEU A 52 -10.01 -22.66 -15.05
C LEU A 52 -9.84 -23.97 -15.82
N SER A 53 -8.80 -24.77 -15.51
CA SER A 53 -8.54 -26.06 -16.14
C SER A 53 -9.48 -27.20 -15.69
N ALA A 54 -10.37 -26.95 -14.72
CA ALA A 54 -11.34 -27.94 -14.26
C ALA A 54 -12.40 -28.26 -15.35
N PRO A 55 -12.63 -29.54 -15.72
CA PRO A 55 -13.49 -29.95 -16.85
C PRO A 55 -14.96 -29.49 -16.81
N GLU A 56 -15.50 -29.25 -15.61
CA GLU A 56 -16.86 -28.72 -15.37
C GLU A 56 -16.81 -27.47 -14.48
N GLY A 57 -15.80 -26.63 -14.69
CA GLY A 57 -15.48 -25.55 -13.77
C GLY A 57 -16.54 -24.45 -13.73
N ALA A 58 -17.04 -24.16 -12.53
CA ALA A 58 -17.77 -22.93 -12.24
C ALA A 58 -16.97 -21.68 -12.66
N PRO A 59 -17.62 -20.51 -12.80
CA PRO A 59 -16.91 -19.25 -12.96
C PRO A 59 -15.86 -19.05 -11.84
N VAL A 60 -14.75 -18.41 -12.17
CA VAL A 60 -13.73 -17.99 -11.22
C VAL A 60 -13.91 -16.50 -10.98
N VAL A 61 -14.13 -16.11 -9.72
CA VAL A 61 -14.22 -14.72 -9.31
C VAL A 61 -12.98 -14.37 -8.50
N VAL A 62 -12.27 -13.34 -8.94
CA VAL A 62 -11.12 -12.79 -8.25
C VAL A 62 -11.56 -11.54 -7.51
N VAL A 63 -11.32 -11.48 -6.20
CA VAL A 63 -11.73 -10.36 -5.34
C VAL A 63 -10.48 -9.68 -4.79
N PRO A 64 -10.18 -8.44 -5.20
CA PRO A 64 -9.12 -7.65 -4.58
C PRO A 64 -9.48 -7.29 -3.14
N ILE A 65 -8.65 -7.70 -2.19
CA ILE A 65 -8.85 -7.43 -0.76
C ILE A 65 -7.93 -6.28 -0.35
N THR A 66 -8.45 -5.08 -0.57
CA THR A 66 -7.83 -3.78 -0.26
C THR A 66 -8.92 -2.80 0.14
N PHE A 67 -8.58 -1.85 1.00
CA PHE A 67 -9.33 -0.66 1.30
C PHE A 67 -8.92 0.52 0.40
N GLY A 68 -8.35 0.24 -0.76
CA GLY A 68 -7.95 1.24 -1.76
C GLY A 68 -6.57 1.86 -1.56
N ARG A 69 -5.77 1.41 -0.58
CA ARG A 69 -4.35 1.84 -0.45
C ARG A 69 -3.41 1.01 -1.31
N ASN A 70 -3.89 0.01 -2.03
CA ASN A 70 -3.05 -0.79 -2.94
C ASN A 70 -3.67 -0.89 -4.35
N PRO A 71 -3.78 0.24 -5.08
CA PRO A 71 -4.35 0.26 -6.43
C PRO A 71 -3.50 -0.53 -7.44
N THR A 72 -2.17 -0.55 -7.27
CA THR A 72 -1.26 -1.32 -8.13
C THR A 72 -1.55 -2.83 -8.06
N MET A 73 -1.86 -3.39 -6.87
CA MET A 73 -2.27 -4.80 -6.75
C MET A 73 -3.54 -5.09 -7.57
N VAL A 74 -4.50 -4.17 -7.58
CA VAL A 74 -5.74 -4.31 -8.34
C VAL A 74 -5.44 -4.32 -9.84
N ALA A 75 -4.61 -3.38 -10.31
CA ALA A 75 -4.18 -3.31 -11.70
C ALA A 75 -3.37 -4.54 -12.14
N ASP A 76 -2.47 -5.05 -11.29
CA ASP A 76 -1.70 -6.26 -11.55
C ASP A 76 -2.56 -7.52 -11.59
N ALA A 77 -3.57 -7.60 -10.72
CA ALA A 77 -4.56 -8.65 -10.77
C ALA A 77 -5.32 -8.59 -12.11
N ALA A 78 -5.88 -7.42 -12.46
CA ALA A 78 -6.59 -7.22 -13.71
C ALA A 78 -5.73 -7.57 -14.95
N LYS A 79 -4.47 -7.14 -14.96
CA LYS A 79 -3.50 -7.47 -16.01
C LYS A 79 -3.29 -8.98 -16.13
N THR A 80 -3.13 -9.67 -15.01
CA THR A 80 -3.02 -11.14 -14.99
C THR A 80 -4.26 -11.80 -15.59
N LEU A 81 -5.46 -11.31 -15.24
CA LEU A 81 -6.72 -11.87 -15.75
C LEU A 81 -6.96 -11.54 -17.22
N SER A 82 -6.51 -10.37 -17.70
CA SER A 82 -6.64 -9.95 -19.10
C SER A 82 -5.98 -10.91 -20.08
N TRP A 83 -4.91 -11.60 -19.65
CA TRP A 83 -4.24 -12.63 -20.46
C TRP A 83 -4.98 -13.98 -20.45
N LEU A 84 -5.76 -14.25 -19.40
CA LEU A 84 -6.48 -15.52 -19.23
C LEU A 84 -7.92 -15.47 -19.78
N ALA A 85 -8.59 -14.32 -19.68
CA ALA A 85 -9.99 -14.17 -20.07
C ALA A 85 -10.30 -14.58 -21.53
N PRO A 86 -9.48 -14.24 -22.54
CA PRO A 86 -9.73 -14.66 -23.92
C PRO A 86 -9.68 -16.19 -24.13
N LEU A 87 -8.94 -16.91 -23.28
CA LEU A 87 -8.84 -18.37 -23.31
C LEU A 87 -10.03 -19.05 -22.62
N HIS A 88 -10.77 -18.32 -21.80
CA HIS A 88 -11.90 -18.81 -21.01
C HIS A 88 -13.09 -17.83 -21.03
N PRO A 89 -13.73 -17.62 -22.20
CA PRO A 89 -14.80 -16.63 -22.33
C PRO A 89 -15.95 -16.88 -21.35
N GLY A 90 -16.38 -15.82 -20.65
CA GLY A 90 -17.52 -15.87 -19.71
C GLY A 90 -17.28 -16.69 -18.43
N ARG A 91 -16.02 -17.05 -18.13
CA ARG A 91 -15.68 -17.87 -16.95
C ARG A 91 -14.82 -17.17 -15.92
N LEU A 92 -14.37 -15.95 -16.18
CA LEU A 92 -13.47 -15.21 -15.29
C LEU A 92 -14.05 -13.82 -15.06
N ALA A 93 -14.12 -13.40 -13.80
CA ALA A 93 -14.50 -12.05 -13.41
C ALA A 93 -13.55 -11.51 -12.35
N LEU A 94 -13.28 -10.21 -12.44
CA LEU A 94 -12.69 -9.40 -11.39
C LEU A 94 -13.83 -8.66 -10.68
N ALA A 95 -14.02 -8.95 -9.38
CA ALA A 95 -14.95 -8.19 -8.56
C ALA A 95 -14.40 -6.79 -8.27
N ALA A 96 -15.29 -5.88 -7.88
CA ALA A 96 -14.86 -4.62 -7.28
C ALA A 96 -14.07 -4.88 -5.98
N ASP A 97 -13.20 -3.93 -5.64
CA ASP A 97 -12.39 -3.98 -4.42
C ASP A 97 -13.25 -4.18 -3.17
N PHE A 98 -12.66 -4.79 -2.15
CA PHE A 98 -13.32 -4.95 -0.85
C PHE A 98 -13.85 -3.61 -0.34
N GLY A 99 -12.99 -2.59 -0.31
CA GLY A 99 -13.33 -1.24 0.11
C GLY A 99 -12.53 -0.19 -0.66
N THR A 100 -12.76 1.06 -0.30
CA THR A 100 -12.09 2.23 -0.88
C THR A 100 -11.50 3.07 0.25
N LEU A 101 -10.67 4.05 -0.09
CA LEU A 101 -10.06 4.96 0.90
C LEU A 101 -11.11 5.70 1.74
N ASP A 102 -12.28 5.98 1.15
CA ASP A 102 -13.41 6.57 1.87
C ASP A 102 -13.98 5.60 2.91
N HIS A 103 -14.09 4.30 2.56
CA HIS A 103 -14.50 3.27 3.51
C HIS A 103 -13.47 3.12 4.64
N LEU A 104 -12.17 3.09 4.31
CA LEU A 104 -11.08 3.06 5.31
C LEU A 104 -11.19 4.25 6.27
N THR A 105 -11.32 5.46 5.73
CA THR A 105 -11.46 6.69 6.51
C THR A 105 -12.70 6.64 7.39
N ALA A 106 -13.83 6.14 6.89
CA ALA A 106 -15.06 6.00 7.68
C ALA A 106 -14.90 5.01 8.84
N TRP A 107 -14.27 3.85 8.62
CA TRP A 107 -14.01 2.88 9.68
C TRP A 107 -12.99 3.38 10.70
N LEU A 108 -11.93 4.07 10.27
CA LEU A 108 -10.96 4.68 11.19
C LEU A 108 -11.59 5.81 12.01
N ARG A 109 -12.52 6.58 11.45
CA ARG A 109 -13.31 7.56 12.22
C ARG A 109 -14.20 6.89 13.26
N ALA A 110 -14.83 5.76 12.92
CA ALA A 110 -15.60 4.98 13.88
C ALA A 110 -14.70 4.42 15.00
N ALA A 111 -13.50 3.94 14.65
CA ALA A 111 -12.49 3.52 15.63
C ALA A 111 -12.06 4.68 16.53
N ALA A 112 -11.83 5.88 15.99
CA ALA A 112 -11.50 7.07 16.79
C ALA A 112 -12.61 7.41 17.81
N VAL A 113 -13.88 7.33 17.42
CA VAL A 113 -15.03 7.50 18.33
C VAL A 113 -14.99 6.46 19.45
N GLU A 114 -14.72 5.21 19.12
CA GLU A 114 -14.67 4.13 20.10
C GLU A 114 -13.45 4.24 21.03
N VAL A 115 -12.29 4.63 20.51
CA VAL A 115 -11.09 4.92 21.29
C VAL A 115 -11.37 6.04 22.28
N ARG A 116 -11.96 7.17 21.83
CA ARG A 116 -12.34 8.27 22.73
C ARG A 116 -13.28 7.82 23.84
N ARG A 117 -14.24 6.97 23.50
CA ARG A 117 -15.25 6.48 24.45
C ARG A 117 -14.63 5.59 25.54
N ARG A 118 -13.63 4.78 25.19
CA ARG A 118 -12.97 3.84 26.12
C ARG A 118 -11.81 4.48 26.89
N SER A 119 -11.06 5.36 26.23
CA SER A 119 -9.83 5.98 26.71
C SER A 119 -9.80 7.45 26.28
N PRO A 120 -10.47 8.36 27.02
CA PRO A 120 -10.67 9.75 26.60
C PRO A 120 -9.40 10.55 26.35
N GLU A 121 -8.32 10.20 27.04
CA GLU A 121 -7.02 10.89 26.97
C GLU A 121 -6.01 10.19 26.03
N ALA A 122 -6.35 9.01 25.51
CA ALA A 122 -5.45 8.27 24.64
C ALA A 122 -5.42 8.88 23.23
N ALA A 123 -4.21 9.00 22.68
CA ALA A 123 -4.01 9.23 21.27
C ALA A 123 -4.38 7.98 20.45
N MET A 124 -4.65 8.17 19.16
CA MET A 124 -4.83 7.09 18.20
C MET A 124 -3.63 7.06 17.25
N LEU A 125 -2.97 5.91 17.14
CA LEU A 125 -1.91 5.70 16.16
C LEU A 125 -2.41 4.75 15.08
N ILE A 126 -2.62 5.28 13.88
CA ILE A 126 -3.00 4.49 12.71
C ILE A 126 -1.73 3.82 12.17
N ALA A 127 -1.67 2.49 12.23
CA ALA A 127 -0.52 1.73 11.79
C ALA A 127 -0.84 0.92 10.53
N ALA A 128 0.10 0.88 9.60
CA ALA A 128 0.04 0.00 8.43
C ALA A 128 1.41 -0.57 8.09
N GLU A 129 1.44 -1.67 7.36
CA GLU A 129 2.68 -2.13 6.70
C GLU A 129 3.19 -1.03 5.75
N ALA A 130 4.50 -0.79 5.77
CA ALA A 130 5.13 0.15 4.85
C ALA A 130 5.04 -0.39 3.42
N ALA A 131 4.68 0.49 2.49
CA ALA A 131 4.47 0.14 1.09
C ALA A 131 5.32 1.02 0.18
N ASN A 132 4.72 1.62 -0.85
CA ASN A 132 5.37 2.63 -1.65
C ASN A 132 5.09 4.04 -1.07
N PRO A 133 5.90 5.06 -1.43
CA PRO A 133 5.74 6.40 -0.85
C PRO A 133 4.37 7.07 -1.05
N PHE A 134 3.65 6.73 -2.12
CA PHE A 134 2.32 7.27 -2.39
C PHE A 134 1.27 6.63 -1.46
N ASP A 135 1.29 5.30 -1.32
CA ASP A 135 0.40 4.57 -0.39
C ASP A 135 0.62 4.99 1.07
N ASP A 136 1.88 5.28 1.42
CA ASP A 136 2.27 5.79 2.73
C ASP A 136 1.84 7.25 2.92
N ALA A 137 1.96 8.10 1.89
CA ALA A 137 1.45 9.47 1.93
C ALA A 137 -0.09 9.51 2.06
N GLU A 138 -0.80 8.62 1.39
CA GLU A 138 -2.25 8.47 1.54
C GLU A 138 -2.63 8.09 2.98
N LEU A 139 -1.81 7.28 3.67
CA LEU A 139 -2.03 6.99 5.09
C LEU A 139 -1.99 8.26 5.95
N HIS A 140 -1.05 9.17 5.69
CA HIS A 140 -0.96 10.45 6.39
C HIS A 140 -2.14 11.38 6.05
N ARG A 141 -2.60 11.40 4.79
CA ARG A 141 -3.82 12.10 4.38
C ARG A 141 -5.04 11.56 5.14
N ILE A 142 -5.19 10.25 5.24
CA ILE A 142 -6.28 9.60 5.99
C ILE A 142 -6.21 9.97 7.47
N ALA A 143 -5.03 9.89 8.09
CA ALA A 143 -4.86 10.30 9.49
C ALA A 143 -5.27 11.75 9.73
N HIS A 144 -4.91 12.66 8.81
CA HIS A 144 -5.36 14.04 8.86
C HIS A 144 -6.90 14.16 8.80
N LEU A 145 -7.55 13.42 7.90
CA LEU A 145 -9.02 13.42 7.78
C LEU A 145 -9.69 12.84 9.04
N VAL A 146 -9.14 11.75 9.59
CA VAL A 146 -9.62 11.13 10.82
C VAL A 146 -9.45 12.08 12.01
N ARG A 147 -8.33 12.81 12.12
CA ARG A 147 -8.14 13.82 13.16
C ARG A 147 -9.14 14.96 13.05
N THR A 148 -9.27 15.52 11.84
CA THR A 148 -10.10 16.71 11.57
C THR A 148 -11.60 16.44 11.70
N HIS A 149 -12.03 15.24 11.34
CA HIS A 149 -13.46 14.84 11.33
C HIS A 149 -13.79 13.74 12.35
N GLY A 150 -12.89 13.44 13.27
CA GLY A 150 -13.01 12.41 14.29
C GLY A 150 -13.54 12.91 15.62
N ALA A 151 -13.32 12.12 16.67
CA ALA A 151 -13.85 12.36 18.02
C ALA A 151 -12.97 13.26 18.90
N GLY A 152 -12.01 13.99 18.29
CA GLY A 152 -11.12 14.92 18.97
C GLY A 152 -9.96 14.27 19.73
N ASN A 153 -9.59 13.02 19.42
CA ASN A 153 -8.31 12.45 19.83
C ASN A 153 -7.18 13.05 18.99
N GLU A 154 -5.96 13.06 19.53
CA GLU A 154 -4.77 13.20 18.68
C GLU A 154 -4.64 11.95 17.80
N VAL A 155 -4.32 12.14 16.53
CA VAL A 155 -4.21 11.05 15.56
C VAL A 155 -2.91 11.18 14.77
N GLU A 156 -2.05 10.18 14.90
CA GLU A 156 -0.85 10.02 14.08
C GLU A 156 -0.97 8.81 13.16
N ALA A 157 -0.17 8.80 12.10
CA ALA A 157 -0.02 7.65 11.18
C ALA A 157 1.43 7.18 11.16
N VAL A 158 1.61 5.87 11.04
CA VAL A 158 2.91 5.23 10.86
C VAL A 158 2.83 4.12 9.81
N ALA A 159 3.71 4.22 8.81
CA ALA A 159 4.08 3.12 7.93
C ALA A 159 5.17 2.30 8.62
N VAL A 160 4.93 1.00 8.82
CA VAL A 160 5.73 0.12 9.67
C VAL A 160 6.52 -0.82 8.78
N ALA A 161 7.83 -0.60 8.70
CA ALA A 161 8.78 -1.57 8.14
C ALA A 161 9.36 -2.48 9.24
N GLY A 162 9.35 -2.00 10.49
CA GLY A 162 9.69 -2.78 11.67
C GLY A 162 9.17 -2.18 12.98
N GLN A 163 9.33 -2.94 14.07
CA GLN A 163 8.83 -2.50 15.39
C GLN A 163 9.44 -1.18 15.88
N GLY A 164 10.64 -0.82 15.40
CA GLY A 164 11.29 0.46 15.70
C GLY A 164 10.50 1.68 15.25
N ASP A 165 9.79 1.59 14.11
CA ASP A 165 8.97 2.69 13.57
C ASP A 165 7.76 2.97 14.47
N LEU A 166 7.17 1.88 14.97
CA LEU A 166 6.05 1.94 15.92
C LEU A 166 6.52 2.54 17.25
N LEU A 167 7.65 2.09 17.78
CA LEU A 167 8.23 2.63 19.02
C LEU A 167 8.56 4.11 18.91
N ALA A 168 9.20 4.53 17.81
CA ALA A 168 9.53 5.94 17.58
C ALA A 168 8.27 6.82 17.53
N SER A 169 7.20 6.33 16.92
CA SER A 169 5.92 7.04 16.84
C SER A 169 5.24 7.14 18.21
N LEU A 170 5.23 6.05 18.99
CA LEU A 170 4.72 6.06 20.36
C LEU A 170 5.52 6.98 21.29
N GLN A 171 6.85 6.99 21.16
CA GLN A 171 7.71 7.92 21.91
C GLN A 171 7.41 9.38 21.55
N ARG A 172 7.17 9.68 20.27
CA ARG A 172 6.76 11.02 19.84
C ARG A 172 5.44 11.43 20.49
N LEU A 173 4.42 10.57 20.44
CA LEU A 173 3.13 10.83 21.09
C LEU A 173 3.29 11.12 22.59
N ARG A 174 4.13 10.34 23.29
CA ARG A 174 4.45 10.59 24.71
C ARG A 174 5.09 11.97 24.92
N LEU A 175 6.04 12.36 24.08
CA LEU A 175 6.69 13.68 24.14
C LEU A 175 5.72 14.83 23.83
N LEU A 176 4.69 14.58 23.04
CA LEU A 176 3.61 15.51 22.75
C LEU A 176 2.52 15.57 23.84
N GLY A 177 2.68 14.82 24.94
CA GLY A 177 1.76 14.83 26.07
C GLY A 177 0.68 13.75 26.02
N HIS A 178 0.80 12.77 25.13
CA HIS A 178 -0.10 11.61 25.05
C HIS A 178 0.62 10.34 25.57
N PRO A 179 0.63 10.09 26.89
CA PRO A 179 1.32 8.94 27.46
C PRO A 179 0.67 7.61 27.10
N GLU A 180 -0.62 7.64 26.75
CA GLU A 180 -1.40 6.48 26.32
C GLU A 180 -1.76 6.60 24.83
N ALA A 181 -1.66 5.48 24.11
CA ALA A 181 -2.03 5.41 22.71
C ALA A 181 -2.72 4.08 22.35
N VAL A 182 -3.73 4.13 21.49
CA VAL A 182 -4.35 2.95 20.90
C VAL A 182 -3.89 2.82 19.45
N VAL A 183 -3.23 1.70 19.14
CA VAL A 183 -2.75 1.36 17.80
C VAL A 183 -3.86 0.69 17.01
N VAL A 184 -4.30 1.34 15.94
CA VAL A 184 -5.39 0.89 15.07
C VAL A 184 -4.82 0.48 13.71
N PRO A 185 -5.04 -0.76 13.25
CA PRO A 185 -4.53 -1.18 11.95
C PRO A 185 -5.32 -0.52 10.80
N ALA A 186 -4.62 0.03 9.82
CA ALA A 186 -5.16 0.47 8.54
C ALA A 186 -5.07 -0.64 7.48
N GLY A 187 -5.63 -1.80 7.83
CA GLY A 187 -5.59 -3.03 7.06
C GLY A 187 -6.43 -4.14 7.71
N PHE A 188 -6.24 -5.37 7.27
CA PHE A 188 -6.99 -6.55 7.70
C PHE A 188 -6.40 -7.24 8.94
N GLN A 189 -5.35 -6.68 9.53
CA GLN A 189 -4.67 -7.22 10.70
C GLN A 189 -5.64 -7.47 11.85
N ARG A 190 -5.65 -8.71 12.35
CA ARG A 190 -6.55 -9.16 13.43
C ARG A 190 -5.87 -9.28 14.79
N SER A 191 -4.57 -9.53 14.78
CA SER A 191 -3.75 -9.70 15.97
C SER A 191 -2.39 -9.06 15.75
N SER A 192 -1.71 -8.74 16.85
CA SER A 192 -0.35 -8.20 16.81
C SER A 192 0.59 -9.09 17.62
N THR A 193 1.80 -9.28 17.12
CA THR A 193 2.90 -9.92 17.85
C THR A 193 3.66 -8.93 18.73
N VAL A 194 3.34 -7.63 18.63
CA VAL A 194 3.89 -6.58 19.49
C VAL A 194 3.36 -6.78 20.92
N PRO A 195 4.22 -6.77 21.94
CA PRO A 195 3.82 -6.96 23.34
C PRO A 195 3.22 -5.66 23.93
N PHE A 196 2.09 -5.22 23.38
CA PHE A 196 1.40 -4.02 23.86
C PHE A 196 1.06 -4.10 25.35
N GLY A 197 1.33 -2.99 26.07
CA GLY A 197 1.09 -2.88 27.51
C GLY A 197 2.29 -3.26 28.38
N ASP A 198 3.39 -3.72 27.80
CA ASP A 198 4.61 -4.12 28.53
C ASP A 198 5.88 -3.48 27.92
N GLY A 199 6.95 -3.40 28.72
CA GLY A 199 8.26 -2.88 28.32
C GLY A 199 8.20 -1.53 27.61
N ASP A 200 8.85 -1.42 26.45
CA ASP A 200 8.89 -0.19 25.65
C ASP A 200 7.52 0.22 25.08
N PHE A 201 6.58 -0.74 25.02
CA PHE A 201 5.18 -0.55 24.59
C PHE A 201 4.22 -0.34 25.77
N ALA A 202 4.72 -0.09 26.98
CA ALA A 202 3.88 0.31 28.11
C ALA A 202 3.05 1.55 27.78
N GLY A 203 1.75 1.54 28.10
CA GLY A 203 0.82 2.62 27.73
C GLY A 203 0.33 2.57 26.27
N ALA A 204 0.73 1.58 25.48
CA ALA A 204 0.13 1.32 24.17
C ALA A 204 -0.79 0.10 24.22
N ALA A 205 -1.92 0.16 23.52
CA ALA A 205 -2.85 -0.96 23.37
C ALA A 205 -3.14 -1.23 21.88
N PHE A 206 -3.36 -2.49 21.52
CA PHE A 206 -3.87 -2.83 20.19
C PHE A 206 -5.39 -2.70 20.15
N TYR A 207 -5.90 -2.03 19.11
CA TYR A 207 -7.34 -1.88 18.91
C TYR A 207 -8.05 -3.20 18.60
N GLY A 208 -7.38 -4.09 17.86
CA GLY A 208 -7.99 -5.25 17.23
C GLY A 208 -8.33 -5.00 15.75
N PRO A 209 -9.12 -5.89 15.12
CA PRO A 209 -9.50 -5.74 13.73
C PRO A 209 -10.37 -4.50 13.50
N LEU A 210 -10.07 -3.75 12.44
CA LEU A 210 -10.82 -2.54 12.09
C LEU A 210 -12.28 -2.84 11.70
N VAL A 211 -12.49 -3.97 11.03
CA VAL A 211 -13.81 -4.41 10.54
C VAL A 211 -14.13 -5.76 11.18
N SER A 212 -15.37 -5.92 11.64
CA SER A 212 -15.82 -7.21 12.20
C SER A 212 -15.75 -8.32 11.15
N GLU A 213 -15.46 -9.53 11.60
CA GLU A 213 -15.38 -10.71 10.74
C GLU A 213 -16.66 -10.95 9.92
N GLN A 214 -17.84 -10.78 10.52
CA GLN A 214 -19.11 -10.94 9.80
C GLN A 214 -19.30 -9.87 8.72
N ALA A 215 -18.83 -8.64 8.94
CA ALA A 215 -18.87 -7.60 7.91
C ALA A 215 -17.90 -7.91 6.76
N VAL A 216 -16.70 -8.44 7.05
CA VAL A 216 -15.76 -8.90 6.02
C VAL A 216 -16.38 -9.99 5.16
N LEU A 217 -16.93 -11.04 5.80
CA LEU A 217 -17.58 -12.14 5.09
C LEU A 217 -18.76 -11.67 4.24
N ARG A 218 -19.56 -10.72 4.75
CA ARG A 218 -20.68 -10.15 4.00
C ARG A 218 -20.20 -9.40 2.77
N VAL A 219 -19.24 -8.49 2.91
CA VAL A 219 -18.71 -7.72 1.78
C VAL A 219 -18.12 -8.63 0.71
N ILE A 220 -17.35 -9.66 1.10
CA ILE A 220 -16.81 -10.64 0.13
C ILE A 220 -17.94 -11.33 -0.63
N ARG A 221 -18.98 -11.80 0.07
CA ARG A 221 -20.12 -12.47 -0.57
C ARG A 221 -20.88 -11.54 -1.51
N ASP A 222 -21.09 -10.29 -1.11
CA ASP A 222 -21.76 -9.27 -1.93
C ASP A 222 -20.93 -8.99 -3.20
N ARG A 223 -19.60 -8.81 -3.07
CA ARG A 223 -18.68 -8.62 -4.21
C ARG A 223 -18.68 -9.81 -5.18
N VAL A 224 -18.69 -11.03 -4.66
CA VAL A 224 -18.76 -12.24 -5.49
C VAL A 224 -20.10 -12.32 -6.22
N ALA A 225 -21.21 -12.05 -5.54
CA ALA A 225 -22.53 -12.07 -6.14
C ALA A 225 -22.66 -11.03 -7.26
N ASP A 226 -22.18 -9.81 -7.03
CA ASP A 226 -22.16 -8.73 -8.01
C ASP A 226 -21.30 -9.11 -9.23
N ALA A 227 -20.11 -9.67 -9.03
CA ALA A 227 -19.23 -10.09 -10.12
C ALA A 227 -19.83 -11.22 -10.97
N VAL A 228 -20.45 -12.22 -10.32
CA VAL A 228 -21.16 -13.30 -11.04
C VAL A 228 -22.34 -12.73 -11.83
N HIS A 229 -23.06 -11.76 -11.26
CA HIS A 229 -24.16 -11.09 -11.93
C HIS A 229 -23.67 -10.29 -13.16
N GLY A 230 -22.60 -9.50 -13.01
CA GLY A 230 -21.97 -8.77 -14.11
C GLY A 230 -21.52 -9.71 -15.24
N LEU A 231 -20.87 -10.82 -14.89
CA LEU A 231 -20.35 -11.79 -15.85
C LEU A 231 -21.46 -12.39 -16.73
N ARG A 232 -22.65 -12.61 -16.17
CA ARG A 232 -23.84 -13.07 -16.92
C ARG A 232 -24.33 -12.06 -17.97
N HIS A 233 -23.97 -10.80 -17.81
CA HIS A 233 -24.29 -9.70 -18.73
C HIS A 233 -23.10 -9.31 -19.62
N GLY A 234 -22.00 -10.07 -19.57
CA GLY A 234 -20.79 -9.82 -20.36
C GLY A 234 -19.85 -8.76 -19.76
N ASP A 235 -20.04 -8.40 -18.49
CA ASP A 235 -19.12 -7.53 -17.75
C ASP A 235 -18.24 -8.37 -16.82
N ASP A 236 -16.95 -8.44 -17.14
CA ASP A 236 -15.95 -9.19 -16.35
C ASP A 236 -15.18 -8.33 -15.36
N GLY A 237 -15.41 -7.01 -15.32
CA GLY A 237 -14.71 -6.07 -14.45
C GLY A 237 -13.21 -5.86 -14.74
N ILE A 238 -12.61 -6.57 -15.70
CA ILE A 238 -11.16 -6.54 -15.96
C ILE A 238 -10.73 -5.16 -16.48
N THR A 239 -11.52 -4.56 -17.37
CA THR A 239 -11.23 -3.22 -17.91
C THR A 239 -11.23 -2.15 -16.82
N ALA A 240 -12.17 -2.24 -15.86
CA ALA A 240 -12.21 -1.32 -14.73
C ALA A 240 -10.99 -1.51 -13.81
N GLY A 241 -10.60 -2.76 -13.54
CA GLY A 241 -9.40 -3.05 -12.74
C GLY A 241 -8.09 -2.59 -13.38
N LEU A 242 -7.96 -2.66 -14.72
CA LEU A 242 -6.80 -2.11 -15.42
C LEU A 242 -6.68 -0.59 -15.22
N ALA A 243 -7.80 0.11 -15.05
CA ALA A 243 -7.84 1.54 -14.81
C ALA A 243 -7.50 1.92 -13.35
N ALA A 244 -7.36 0.96 -12.43
CA ALA A 244 -7.29 1.21 -10.99
C ALA A 244 -6.12 2.13 -10.59
N ASP A 245 -4.92 1.95 -11.16
CA ASP A 245 -3.73 2.73 -10.79
C ASP A 245 -3.60 4.09 -11.54
N HIS A 246 -4.49 4.36 -12.49
CA HIS A 246 -4.39 5.59 -13.31
C HIS A 246 -4.75 6.87 -12.54
N GLY A 247 -5.45 6.76 -11.40
CA GLY A 247 -5.85 7.89 -10.55
C GLY A 247 -4.90 8.19 -9.38
N HIS A 248 -3.89 7.36 -9.14
CA HIS A 248 -3.12 7.36 -7.89
C HIS A 248 -1.67 7.82 -8.07
N GLY A 249 -1.45 9.07 -8.49
CA GLY A 249 -0.12 9.72 -8.46
C GLY A 249 0.98 9.14 -9.38
N TYR A 250 0.89 7.86 -9.77
CA TYR A 250 1.78 7.15 -10.69
C TYR A 250 1.76 7.77 -12.09
N ALA A 251 0.63 8.34 -12.51
CA ALA A 251 0.44 8.87 -13.87
C ALA A 251 1.13 10.22 -14.14
N HIS A 252 1.78 10.85 -13.14
CA HIS A 252 2.39 12.19 -13.30
C HIS A 252 3.85 12.30 -12.85
N SER A 253 4.49 11.22 -12.41
CA SER A 253 5.94 11.20 -12.22
C SER A 253 6.65 10.97 -13.56
N HIS A 254 6.57 11.97 -14.46
CA HIS A 254 7.62 12.19 -15.45
C HIS A 254 8.88 12.68 -14.72
N ALA A 255 9.48 11.81 -13.91
CA ALA A 255 10.83 12.02 -13.43
C ALA A 255 11.78 11.61 -14.57
N PHE A 256 12.15 12.61 -15.37
CA PHE A 256 13.18 12.61 -16.41
C PHE A 256 12.85 11.89 -17.71
N ASP A 257 12.08 12.55 -18.58
CA ASP A 257 12.30 12.44 -20.03
C ASP A 257 12.41 13.85 -20.64
N ALA A 258 13.53 14.48 -20.32
CA ALA A 258 14.15 15.66 -20.91
C ALA A 258 15.53 15.75 -20.22
N THR A 259 16.69 15.46 -20.81
CA THR A 259 17.15 15.66 -22.18
C THR A 259 18.46 14.89 -22.39
N GLU A 260 18.57 14.04 -23.41
CA GLU A 260 19.79 13.97 -24.22
C GLU A 260 19.44 14.46 -25.63
N GLY A 261 20.24 15.39 -26.11
CA GLY A 261 19.92 16.27 -27.22
C GLY A 261 20.00 15.58 -28.58
N ALA A 262 18.87 15.60 -29.29
CA ALA A 262 18.88 15.74 -30.75
C ALA A 262 18.55 17.21 -31.05
N GLY A 263 19.56 17.92 -31.55
CA GLY A 263 19.57 19.37 -31.62
C GLY A 263 18.62 19.97 -32.65
N HIS A 264 17.98 21.07 -32.25
CA HIS A 264 17.63 22.17 -33.14
C HIS A 264 17.95 23.48 -32.43
N THR A 265 19.07 24.07 -32.82
CA THR A 265 19.50 25.40 -32.36
C THR A 265 18.67 26.46 -33.08
N HIS A 266 17.95 27.29 -32.32
CA HIS A 266 17.48 28.58 -32.82
C HIS A 266 18.57 29.61 -32.58
N THR A 267 19.09 30.15 -33.68
CA THR A 267 20.08 31.22 -33.69
C THR A 267 19.42 32.55 -33.37
N HIS A 268 19.71 33.10 -32.20
CA HIS A 268 19.50 34.52 -31.92
C HIS A 268 20.76 35.30 -32.30
N SER A 269 20.65 36.11 -33.35
CA SER A 269 21.64 37.12 -33.70
C SER A 269 21.51 38.29 -32.73
N HIS A 270 22.55 38.53 -31.93
CA HIS A 270 22.79 39.82 -31.31
C HIS A 270 24.13 40.34 -31.78
N GLY A 271 24.06 41.46 -32.49
CA GLY A 271 25.19 42.17 -33.07
C GLY A 271 26.16 42.69 -32.02
N ASP A 272 27.40 42.77 -32.49
CA ASP A 272 28.62 43.07 -31.76
C ASP A 272 28.65 44.42 -31.05
N GLY A 273 29.43 44.44 -29.95
CA GLY A 273 30.66 45.22 -30.05
C GLY A 273 31.02 46.04 -28.83
N ARG A 274 31.82 45.46 -27.92
CA ARG A 274 32.99 46.14 -27.33
C ARG A 274 34.10 45.14 -26.99
N GLY A 275 35.15 45.18 -27.81
CA GLY A 275 36.54 45.18 -27.31
C GLY A 275 37.19 43.84 -26.95
N VAL A 276 38.02 43.38 -27.89
CA VAL A 276 39.34 42.75 -27.72
C VAL A 276 39.39 41.30 -27.19
N ALA A 277 39.94 40.46 -28.07
CA ALA A 277 40.12 39.03 -27.98
C ALA A 277 41.34 38.61 -27.16
N HIS A 278 41.23 37.46 -26.49
CA HIS A 278 42.35 36.55 -26.25
C HIS A 278 41.88 35.10 -26.45
N THR A 279 42.51 34.43 -27.41
CA THR A 279 42.40 33.00 -27.67
C THR A 279 43.62 32.30 -27.10
N HIS A 280 43.42 31.25 -26.31
CA HIS A 280 44.45 30.22 -26.10
C HIS A 280 43.79 28.84 -26.12
N ASP A 281 44.13 28.10 -27.18
CA ASP A 281 44.01 26.66 -27.35
C ASP A 281 45.21 26.00 -26.68
N HIS A 282 45.04 24.86 -26.01
CA HIS A 282 46.05 23.79 -25.95
C HIS A 282 45.45 22.45 -25.51
N SER A 283 45.81 21.45 -26.31
CA SER A 283 45.56 20.02 -26.28
C SER A 283 46.18 19.23 -25.12
N GLU A 284 45.53 18.10 -24.84
CA GLU A 284 45.89 16.83 -24.18
C GLU A 284 47.27 16.54 -23.54
N THR A 285 47.20 15.58 -22.60
CA THR A 285 48.16 14.53 -22.16
C THR A 285 48.84 14.66 -20.78
N GLY A 286 48.53 13.69 -19.90
CA GLY A 286 49.54 12.75 -19.37
C GLY A 286 50.25 13.03 -18.04
N HIS A 287 49.98 12.15 -17.06
CA HIS A 287 50.90 11.50 -16.09
C HIS A 287 51.26 12.11 -14.70
N HIS A 288 50.93 11.28 -13.68
CA HIS A 288 51.72 10.82 -12.50
C HIS A 288 52.34 11.77 -11.44
N HIS A 289 51.86 11.56 -10.18
CA HIS A 289 52.54 11.46 -8.85
C HIS A 289 53.53 12.56 -8.37
N PRO A 290 53.87 12.72 -7.05
CA PRO A 290 53.78 11.79 -5.92
C PRO A 290 53.33 12.42 -4.55
N GLU A 291 53.70 11.74 -3.49
CA GLU A 291 53.22 11.58 -2.10
C GLU A 291 53.85 12.51 -1.03
N ALA A 292 53.16 12.57 0.12
CA ALA A 292 53.57 12.77 1.52
C ALA A 292 54.19 14.08 2.08
N ALA A 293 53.49 14.63 3.09
CA ALA A 293 53.89 14.95 4.48
C ALA A 293 53.20 16.26 4.92
N GLY A 294 52.63 16.47 6.11
CA GLY A 294 52.48 15.74 7.37
C GLY A 294 51.79 16.73 8.33
N GLY A 295 50.88 16.27 9.19
CA GLY A 295 50.14 17.16 10.10
C GLY A 295 49.29 16.39 11.10
N SER A 296 49.82 16.27 12.30
CA SER A 296 49.39 15.49 13.46
C SER A 296 48.08 15.94 14.12
N HIS A 297 47.31 14.96 14.63
CA HIS A 297 46.25 15.13 15.61
C HIS A 297 46.79 15.56 16.99
N PRO A 298 46.06 16.39 17.76
CA PRO A 298 46.18 16.43 19.21
C PRO A 298 45.12 15.55 19.88
N GLU A 299 45.62 14.72 20.79
CA GLU A 299 44.90 13.81 21.67
C GLU A 299 44.30 14.56 22.88
N MET A 300 43.10 14.17 23.31
CA MET A 300 42.47 14.64 24.54
C MET A 300 43.17 14.02 25.76
N SER A 301 43.56 14.84 26.74
CA SER A 301 43.91 14.37 28.08
C SER A 301 43.08 15.10 29.14
N LEU A 302 42.32 14.28 29.87
CA LEU A 302 41.59 14.58 31.09
C LEU A 302 42.59 14.90 32.21
N THR A 303 42.40 16.03 32.90
CA THR A 303 43.06 16.30 34.18
C THR A 303 42.06 16.05 35.31
N HIS A 304 42.44 15.17 36.23
CA HIS A 304 41.80 14.99 37.54
C HIS A 304 42.89 14.97 38.61
N THR A 305 42.85 15.94 39.52
CA THR A 305 43.45 15.98 40.86
C THR A 305 42.91 17.28 41.47
N GLN A 306 42.28 17.31 42.64
CA GLN A 306 42.44 16.51 43.86
C GLN A 306 41.07 16.14 44.46
#